data_AF-K7ZE03-F1
#
_entry.id   AF-K7ZE03-F1
#
_cell.length_a   1.000
_cell.length_b   1.000
_cell.length_c   1.000
_cell.angle_alpha   90.00
_cell.angle_beta   90.00
_cell.angle_gamma   90.00
#
_symmetry.space_group_name_H-M   'P 1'
#
loop_
_entity.id
_entity.type
_entity.pdbx_description
1 polymer ?
#
loop_
_entity_poly.entity_id
_entity_poly.type
_entity_poly.pdbx_seq_one_letter_code
_entity_poly.pdbx_strand_id
1 'polypeptide(L)'
;TPLEMANEFQKWNTEELDSFLIEITRDILKYKDDKGFLLERIRDSAGQKGTGKWTAIAALQYGVPVTLIGEAVFARCLSALKSERVNASSVLKGPATKPSVEDLSKFLGHIKHALYCAKIVSYAQGFMLMREAAKDNNWNLNYGGIALMWRGGCIIRSVFLGNITHAYTRNPQLSNLLLDGFFKKAIETGQESWRKVVANAVVWGIPVPALSAALSFYDGYRTAALPANL
;
A
#
# COMPACT_ATOMS: atom_id res chain seq x y z
N THR A 1 7.90 1.41 -20.48
CA THR A 1 6.68 1.55 -21.31
C THR A 1 5.50 0.87 -20.64
N PRO A 2 4.23 1.17 -21.01
CA PRO A 2 3.06 0.45 -20.48
C PRO A 2 3.14 -1.07 -20.61
N LEU A 3 3.68 -1.57 -21.73
CA LEU A 3 3.81 -3.00 -21.97
C LEU A 3 4.84 -3.67 -21.04
N GLU A 4 6.00 -3.04 -20.83
CA GLU A 4 7.01 -3.52 -19.87
C GLU A 4 6.46 -3.54 -18.45
N MET A 5 5.76 -2.48 -18.03
CA MET A 5 5.08 -2.44 -16.72
C MET A 5 4.07 -3.58 -16.60
N ALA A 6 3.26 -3.82 -17.64
CA ALA A 6 2.29 -4.91 -17.62
C ALA A 6 2.95 -6.29 -17.51
N ASN A 7 4.10 -6.51 -18.13
CA ASN A 7 4.84 -7.77 -18.01
C ASN A 7 5.34 -8.00 -16.58
N GLU A 8 5.80 -6.96 -15.90
CA GLU A 8 6.17 -7.05 -14.48
C GLU A 8 4.96 -7.35 -13.58
N PHE A 9 3.85 -6.64 -13.76
CA PHE A 9 2.62 -6.95 -13.02
C PHE A 9 2.10 -8.37 -13.32
N GLN A 10 2.26 -8.87 -14.55
CA GLN A 10 1.93 -10.25 -14.90
C GLN A 10 2.78 -11.25 -14.11
N LYS A 11 4.09 -11.02 -14.01
CA LYS A 11 5.00 -11.84 -13.21
C LYS A 11 4.60 -11.79 -11.73
N TRP A 12 4.41 -10.60 -11.18
CA TRP A 12 4.04 -10.41 -9.77
C TRP A 12 2.71 -11.08 -9.42
N ASN A 13 1.77 -11.16 -10.38
CA ASN A 13 0.50 -11.86 -10.18
C ASN A 13 0.61 -13.39 -10.15
N THR A 14 1.79 -13.97 -10.37
CA THR A 14 2.05 -15.41 -10.24
C THR A 14 2.82 -15.76 -8.96
N GLU A 15 3.13 -14.74 -8.15
CA GLU A 15 3.96 -14.83 -6.94
C GLU A 15 3.18 -14.31 -5.71
N GLU A 16 3.85 -13.78 -4.68
CA GLU A 16 3.20 -13.34 -3.44
C GLU A 16 2.21 -12.17 -3.59
N LEU A 17 2.22 -11.47 -4.73
CA LEU A 17 1.33 -10.37 -5.04
C LEU A 17 0.06 -10.79 -5.81
N ASP A 18 -0.14 -12.08 -6.08
CA ASP A 18 -1.34 -12.61 -6.74
C ASP A 18 -2.62 -12.05 -6.09
N SER A 19 -3.29 -11.20 -6.86
CA SER A 19 -4.48 -10.48 -6.42
C SER A 19 -5.23 -9.89 -7.60
N PHE A 20 -6.55 -9.73 -7.42
CA PHE A 20 -7.39 -9.11 -8.45
C PHE A 20 -6.92 -7.71 -8.86
N LEU A 21 -6.43 -6.90 -7.92
CA LEU A 21 -5.94 -5.56 -8.23
C LEU A 21 -4.66 -5.56 -9.06
N ILE A 22 -3.76 -6.52 -8.85
CA ILE A 22 -2.55 -6.68 -9.65
C ILE A 22 -2.91 -7.20 -11.05
N GLU A 23 -3.83 -8.15 -11.14
CA GLU A 23 -4.39 -8.68 -12.38
C GLU A 23 -5.00 -7.58 -13.26
N ILE A 24 -5.94 -6.79 -12.73
CA ILE A 24 -6.57 -5.73 -13.53
C ILE A 24 -5.59 -4.60 -13.86
N THR A 25 -4.57 -4.35 -13.02
CA THR A 25 -3.54 -3.35 -13.31
C THR A 25 -2.72 -3.77 -14.55
N ARG A 26 -2.33 -5.05 -14.64
CA ARG A 26 -1.71 -5.63 -15.84
C ARG A 26 -2.60 -5.41 -17.07
N ASP A 27 -3.89 -5.71 -16.97
CA ASP A 27 -4.80 -5.63 -18.11
C ASP A 27 -5.06 -4.20 -18.57
N ILE A 28 -5.22 -3.26 -17.62
CA ILE A 28 -5.36 -1.82 -17.88
C ILE A 28 -4.11 -1.28 -18.59
N LEU A 29 -2.90 -1.68 -18.17
CA LEU A 29 -1.66 -1.25 -18.81
C LEU A 29 -1.51 -1.75 -20.25
N LYS A 30 -2.12 -2.90 -20.59
CA LYS A 30 -2.12 -3.46 -21.95
C LYS A 30 -3.22 -2.89 -22.84
N TYR A 31 -4.26 -2.31 -22.27
CA TYR A 31 -5.43 -1.87 -23.02
C TYR A 31 -5.11 -0.72 -23.98
N LYS A 32 -5.53 -0.88 -25.23
CA LYS A 32 -5.42 0.10 -26.30
C LYS A 32 -6.78 0.33 -26.96
N ASP A 33 -7.07 1.58 -27.30
CA ASP A 33 -8.14 1.96 -28.22
C ASP A 33 -7.55 2.33 -29.61
N ASP A 34 -8.33 3.01 -30.45
CA ASP A 34 -7.95 3.53 -31.77
C ASP A 34 -6.75 4.50 -31.76
N LYS A 35 -6.45 5.11 -30.62
CA LYS A 35 -5.40 6.13 -30.42
C LYS A 35 -4.24 5.62 -29.56
N GLY A 36 -4.14 4.32 -29.33
CA GLY A 36 -3.05 3.69 -28.58
C GLY A 36 -3.40 3.40 -27.12
N PHE A 37 -2.40 3.38 -26.22
CA PHE A 37 -2.62 3.03 -24.82
C PHE A 37 -3.62 4.00 -24.17
N LEU A 38 -4.66 3.44 -23.54
CA LEU A 38 -5.74 4.26 -22.97
C LEU A 38 -5.31 4.97 -21.68
N LEU A 39 -4.57 4.27 -20.81
CA LEU A 39 -4.23 4.73 -19.46
C LEU A 39 -3.57 6.12 -19.45
N GLU A 40 -2.62 6.37 -20.36
CA GLU A 40 -1.86 7.63 -20.44
C GLU A 40 -2.74 8.84 -20.82
N ARG A 41 -3.95 8.60 -21.35
CA ARG A 41 -4.90 9.64 -21.75
C ARG A 41 -6.06 9.81 -20.77
N ILE A 42 -6.14 8.99 -19.72
CA ILE A 42 -7.12 9.15 -18.65
C ILE A 42 -6.69 10.32 -17.76
N ARG A 43 -7.62 11.22 -17.45
CA ARG A 43 -7.36 12.34 -16.54
C ARG A 43 -6.96 11.84 -15.15
N ASP A 44 -5.82 12.30 -14.66
CA ASP A 44 -5.21 11.99 -13.36
C ASP A 44 -5.91 12.70 -12.19
N SER A 45 -7.22 12.53 -12.07
CA SER A 45 -8.05 13.12 -11.02
C SER A 45 -8.98 12.04 -10.45
N ALA A 46 -8.56 11.42 -9.36
CA ALA A 46 -9.27 10.30 -8.77
C ALA A 46 -10.56 10.74 -8.05
N GLY A 47 -11.68 10.10 -8.41
CA GLY A 47 -12.93 10.23 -7.66
C GLY A 47 -12.94 9.39 -6.37
N GLN A 48 -13.85 9.71 -5.45
CA GLN A 48 -14.13 8.90 -4.26
C GLN A 48 -15.59 9.02 -3.82
N LYS A 49 -16.15 7.95 -3.27
CA LYS A 49 -17.54 7.89 -2.77
C LYS A 49 -17.66 7.97 -1.24
N GLY A 50 -16.57 8.28 -0.54
CA GLY A 50 -16.57 8.54 0.91
C GLY A 50 -16.10 7.40 1.81
N THR A 51 -16.26 6.13 1.43
CA THR A 51 -15.92 4.99 2.31
C THR A 51 -14.47 4.97 2.78
N GLY A 52 -13.51 5.31 1.92
CA GLY A 52 -12.10 5.44 2.33
C GLY A 52 -11.86 6.58 3.32
N LYS A 53 -12.54 7.72 3.14
CA LYS A 53 -12.50 8.86 4.06
C LYS A 53 -13.08 8.48 5.43
N TRP A 54 -14.16 7.69 5.46
CA TRP A 54 -14.76 7.21 6.72
C TRP A 54 -13.80 6.32 7.51
N THR A 55 -13.03 5.44 6.85
CA THR A 55 -12.00 4.64 7.52
C THR A 55 -10.91 5.52 8.14
N ALA A 56 -10.46 6.56 7.43
CA ALA A 56 -9.46 7.49 7.97
C ALA A 56 -10.01 8.33 9.15
N ILE A 57 -11.28 8.76 9.08
CA ILE A 57 -11.95 9.45 10.20
C ILE A 57 -12.10 8.52 11.41
N ALA A 58 -12.55 7.28 11.19
CA ALA A 58 -12.69 6.29 12.25
C ALA A 58 -11.35 6.02 12.93
N ALA A 59 -10.27 5.91 12.15
CA ALA A 59 -8.92 5.74 12.70
C ALA A 59 -8.53 6.88 13.66
N LEU A 60 -8.85 8.14 13.31
CA LEU A 60 -8.63 9.28 14.19
C LEU A 60 -9.52 9.22 15.45
N GLN A 61 -10.79 8.84 15.30
CA GLN A 61 -11.74 8.72 16.42
C GLN A 61 -11.33 7.64 17.43
N TYR A 62 -10.89 6.49 16.95
CA TYR A 62 -10.41 5.37 17.79
C TYR A 62 -8.94 5.54 18.23
N GLY A 63 -8.24 6.60 17.83
CA GLY A 63 -6.84 6.81 18.18
C GLY A 63 -5.88 5.76 17.60
N VAL A 64 -6.19 5.18 16.43
CA VAL A 64 -5.41 4.12 15.78
C VAL A 64 -4.61 4.67 14.58
N PRO A 65 -3.31 4.39 14.48
CA PRO A 65 -2.44 4.92 13.40
C PRO A 65 -2.63 4.19 12.05
N VAL A 66 -3.76 4.42 11.37
CA VAL A 66 -4.03 3.89 10.02
C VAL A 66 -3.48 4.82 8.94
N THR A 67 -2.16 5.02 8.96
CA THR A 67 -1.48 6.04 8.16
C THR A 67 -1.63 5.81 6.66
N LEU A 68 -1.55 4.56 6.18
CA LEU A 68 -1.48 4.28 4.75
C LEU A 68 -2.83 4.50 4.03
N ILE A 69 -3.94 4.16 4.69
CA ILE A 69 -5.28 4.47 4.16
C ILE A 69 -5.52 5.98 4.19
N GLY A 70 -5.05 6.68 5.23
CA GLY A 70 -5.05 8.15 5.28
C GLY A 70 -4.33 8.77 4.08
N GLU A 71 -3.08 8.38 3.84
CA GLU A 71 -2.29 8.83 2.68
C GLU A 71 -2.95 8.46 1.34
N ALA A 72 -3.56 7.28 1.24
CA ALA A 72 -4.29 6.90 0.03
C ALA A 72 -5.51 7.79 -0.24
N VAL A 73 -6.19 8.27 0.81
CA VAL A 73 -7.29 9.26 0.68
C VAL A 73 -6.73 10.62 0.30
N PHE A 74 -5.67 11.09 0.97
CA PHE A 74 -5.07 12.40 0.68
C PHE A 74 -4.44 12.46 -0.71
N ALA A 75 -3.83 11.38 -1.21
CA ALA A 75 -3.33 11.31 -2.57
C ALA A 75 -4.45 11.49 -3.62
N ARG A 76 -5.67 11.00 -3.35
CA ARG A 76 -6.84 11.26 -4.21
C ARG A 76 -7.24 12.73 -4.16
N CYS A 77 -7.30 13.32 -2.96
CA CYS A 77 -7.57 14.75 -2.79
C CYS A 77 -6.54 15.61 -3.56
N LEU A 78 -5.25 15.31 -3.45
CA LEU A 78 -4.18 15.99 -4.18
C LEU A 78 -4.34 15.84 -5.70
N SER A 79 -4.73 14.64 -6.18
CA SER A 79 -4.97 14.41 -7.60
C SER A 79 -6.10 15.29 -8.17
N ALA A 80 -7.13 15.58 -7.36
CA ALA A 80 -8.26 16.41 -7.76
C ALA A 80 -7.89 17.89 -7.96
N LEU A 81 -6.81 18.37 -7.31
CA LEU A 81 -6.24 19.71 -7.49
C LEU A 81 -5.48 19.86 -8.83
N LYS A 82 -6.05 19.35 -9.94
CA LYS A 82 -5.34 19.23 -11.22
C LYS A 82 -4.84 20.58 -11.75
N SER A 83 -5.70 21.59 -11.82
CA SER A 83 -5.33 22.91 -12.34
C SER A 83 -4.26 23.57 -11.47
N GLU A 84 -4.38 23.42 -10.15
CA GLU A 84 -3.40 23.92 -9.20
C GLU A 84 -2.04 23.22 -9.34
N ARG A 85 -2.03 21.89 -9.49
CA ARG A 85 -0.79 21.11 -9.73
C ARG A 85 -0.12 21.49 -11.06
N VAL A 86 -0.89 21.72 -12.12
CA VAL A 86 -0.35 22.19 -13.40
C VAL A 86 0.31 23.56 -13.23
N ASN A 87 -0.35 24.49 -12.54
CA ASN A 87 0.24 25.80 -12.23
C ASN A 87 1.49 25.66 -11.34
N ALA A 88 1.43 24.86 -10.28
CA ALA A 88 2.56 24.64 -9.39
C ALA A 88 3.79 24.06 -10.14
N SER A 89 3.57 23.19 -11.13
CA SER A 89 4.66 22.58 -11.92
C SER A 89 5.44 23.56 -12.80
N SER A 90 4.89 24.75 -13.10
CA SER A 90 5.61 25.78 -13.86
C SER A 90 6.49 26.67 -12.98
N VAL A 91 6.28 26.63 -11.66
CA VAL A 91 6.96 27.48 -10.68
C VAL A 91 7.91 26.69 -9.78
N LEU A 92 7.47 25.54 -9.28
CA LEU A 92 8.23 24.71 -8.34
C LEU A 92 9.16 23.75 -9.09
N LYS A 93 10.43 23.72 -8.69
CA LYS A 93 11.45 22.84 -9.27
C LYS A 93 11.71 21.63 -8.37
N GLY A 94 11.79 20.45 -8.98
CA GLY A 94 12.25 19.23 -8.32
C GLY A 94 13.77 19.03 -8.48
N PRO A 95 14.31 17.93 -7.93
CA PRO A 95 15.70 17.53 -8.15
C PRO A 95 16.02 17.42 -9.65
N ALA A 96 17.23 17.86 -10.03
CA ALA A 96 17.71 17.73 -11.42
C ALA A 96 18.18 16.30 -11.76
N THR A 97 18.36 15.46 -10.74
CA THR A 97 18.82 14.08 -10.86
C THR A 97 17.77 13.24 -11.59
N LYS A 98 18.11 12.77 -12.79
CA LYS A 98 17.26 11.80 -13.49
C LYS A 98 17.29 10.46 -12.75
N PRO A 99 16.14 9.77 -12.59
CA PRO A 99 16.13 8.41 -12.09
C PRO A 99 17.04 7.53 -12.94
N SER A 100 17.98 6.87 -12.27
CA SER A 100 18.91 5.94 -12.92
C SER A 100 19.18 4.79 -11.96
N VAL A 101 19.18 3.58 -12.50
CA VAL A 101 19.44 2.34 -11.76
C VAL A 101 20.44 1.52 -12.57
N GLU A 102 21.44 0.96 -11.88
CA GLU A 102 22.48 0.15 -12.51
C GLU A 102 21.90 -1.15 -13.09
N ASP A 103 21.01 -1.80 -12.32
CA ASP A 103 20.33 -3.03 -12.70
C ASP A 103 18.81 -2.84 -12.53
N LEU A 104 18.14 -2.63 -13.66
CA LEU A 104 16.69 -2.44 -13.71
C LEU A 104 15.94 -3.67 -13.20
N SER A 105 16.36 -4.88 -13.55
CA SER A 105 15.69 -6.13 -13.14
C SER A 105 15.74 -6.30 -11.62
N LYS A 106 16.91 -6.05 -11.03
CA LYS A 106 17.10 -6.05 -9.58
C LYS A 106 16.25 -4.96 -8.91
N PHE A 107 16.20 -3.75 -9.48
CA PHE A 107 15.42 -2.67 -8.91
C PHE A 107 13.90 -2.93 -8.99
N LEU A 108 13.41 -3.57 -10.06
CA LEU A 108 12.03 -4.03 -10.16
C LEU A 108 11.69 -5.06 -9.06
N GLY A 109 12.63 -5.96 -8.76
CA GLY A 109 12.54 -6.84 -7.58
C GLY A 109 12.46 -6.07 -6.27
N HIS A 110 13.21 -4.98 -6.12
CA HIS A 110 13.10 -4.11 -4.95
C HIS A 110 11.73 -3.44 -4.84
N ILE A 111 11.16 -2.96 -5.95
CA ILE A 111 9.81 -2.39 -5.99
C ILE A 111 8.76 -3.42 -5.58
N LYS A 112 8.87 -4.65 -6.08
CA LYS A 112 7.98 -5.76 -5.71
C LYS A 112 7.95 -5.98 -4.19
N HIS A 113 9.13 -6.10 -3.58
CA HIS A 113 9.25 -6.29 -2.13
C HIS A 113 8.76 -5.07 -1.33
N ALA A 114 9.03 -3.85 -1.81
CA ALA A 114 8.53 -2.62 -1.21
C ALA A 114 6.99 -2.59 -1.17
N LEU A 115 6.36 -2.90 -2.31
CA LEU A 115 4.91 -2.99 -2.43
C LEU A 115 4.33 -4.07 -1.50
N TYR A 116 4.96 -5.24 -1.44
CA TYR A 116 4.51 -6.32 -0.56
C TYR A 116 4.61 -5.95 0.93
N CYS A 117 5.72 -5.33 1.35
CA CYS A 117 5.90 -4.85 2.73
C CYS A 117 4.86 -3.78 3.10
N ALA A 118 4.66 -2.79 2.24
CA ALA A 118 3.67 -1.75 2.46
C ALA A 118 2.24 -2.31 2.51
N LYS A 119 1.92 -3.31 1.68
CA LYS A 119 0.65 -4.05 1.74
C LYS A 119 0.47 -4.72 3.10
N ILE A 120 1.48 -5.44 3.60
CA ILE A 120 1.42 -6.06 4.94
C ILE A 120 1.12 -5.03 6.02
N VAL A 121 1.83 -3.91 6.02
CA VAL A 121 1.62 -2.82 6.98
C VAL A 121 0.21 -2.25 6.88
N SER A 122 -0.31 -2.02 5.67
CA SER A 122 -1.67 -1.51 5.49
C SER A 122 -2.73 -2.44 6.06
N TYR A 123 -2.58 -3.75 5.88
CA TYR A 123 -3.49 -4.72 6.48
C TYR A 123 -3.32 -4.79 8.00
N ALA A 124 -2.08 -4.75 8.51
CA ALA A 124 -1.82 -4.70 9.95
C ALA A 124 -2.55 -3.53 10.61
N GLN A 125 -2.46 -2.34 10.01
CA GLN A 125 -3.17 -1.13 10.47
C GLN A 125 -4.70 -1.30 10.42
N GLY A 126 -5.24 -1.89 9.35
CA GLY A 126 -6.68 -2.14 9.23
C GLY A 126 -7.21 -3.09 10.32
N PHE A 127 -6.47 -4.15 10.62
CA PHE A 127 -6.83 -5.07 11.71
C PHE A 127 -6.64 -4.44 13.10
N MET A 128 -5.65 -3.57 13.29
CA MET A 128 -5.54 -2.77 14.52
C MET A 128 -6.77 -1.91 14.74
N LEU A 129 -7.27 -1.26 13.68
CA LEU A 129 -8.48 -0.43 13.74
C LEU A 129 -9.71 -1.25 14.10
N MET A 130 -9.92 -2.40 13.43
CA MET A 130 -11.02 -3.29 13.75
C MET A 130 -10.96 -3.80 15.19
N ARG A 131 -9.75 -4.05 15.71
CA ARG A 131 -9.57 -4.48 17.10
C ARG A 131 -9.92 -3.39 18.11
N GLU A 132 -9.47 -2.16 17.90
CA GLU A 132 -9.83 -1.07 18.82
C GLU A 132 -11.33 -0.77 18.75
N ALA A 133 -11.91 -0.75 17.56
CA ALA A 133 -13.36 -0.60 17.39
C ALA A 133 -14.15 -1.74 18.07
N ALA A 134 -13.66 -2.99 17.98
CA ALA A 134 -14.30 -4.12 18.66
C ALA A 134 -14.30 -3.96 20.18
N LYS A 135 -13.19 -3.49 20.74
CA LYS A 135 -13.05 -3.21 22.18
C LYS A 135 -14.00 -2.10 22.62
N ASP A 136 -14.00 -0.95 21.95
CA ASP A 136 -14.82 0.21 22.32
C ASP A 136 -16.33 -0.06 22.17
N ASN A 137 -16.72 -0.89 21.21
CA ASN A 137 -18.13 -1.23 20.95
C ASN A 137 -18.57 -2.56 21.58
N ASN A 138 -17.72 -3.23 22.37
CA ASN A 138 -17.97 -4.57 22.93
C ASN A 138 -18.39 -5.61 21.89
N TRP A 139 -17.80 -5.58 20.69
CA TRP A 139 -18.03 -6.58 19.65
C TRP A 139 -17.04 -7.73 19.75
N ASN A 140 -17.54 -8.95 19.60
CA ASN A 140 -16.69 -10.14 19.49
C ASN A 140 -16.39 -10.44 18.02
N LEU A 141 -15.42 -9.71 17.43
CA LEU A 141 -15.07 -9.88 16.02
C LEU A 141 -14.18 -11.12 15.79
N ASN A 142 -14.55 -11.93 14.81
CA ASN A 142 -13.74 -13.05 14.35
C ASN A 142 -12.81 -12.60 13.19
N TYR A 143 -11.58 -12.20 13.51
CA TYR A 143 -10.62 -11.69 12.52
C TYR A 143 -10.23 -12.72 11.45
N GLY A 144 -10.10 -13.99 11.82
CA GLY A 144 -9.86 -15.07 10.87
C GLY A 144 -11.02 -15.26 9.90
N GLY A 145 -12.26 -15.18 10.42
CA GLY A 145 -13.49 -15.21 9.63
C GLY A 145 -13.64 -14.01 8.70
N ILE A 146 -13.33 -12.79 9.19
CA ILE A 146 -13.32 -11.57 8.37
C ILE A 146 -12.32 -11.72 7.21
N ALA A 147 -11.09 -12.16 7.49
CA ALA A 147 -10.08 -12.38 6.46
C ALA A 147 -10.51 -13.45 5.44
N LEU A 148 -11.14 -14.53 5.91
CA LEU A 148 -11.68 -15.59 5.07
C LEU A 148 -12.74 -15.06 4.11
N MET A 149 -13.67 -14.24 4.58
CA MET A 149 -14.71 -13.62 3.75
C MET A 149 -14.13 -12.70 2.67
N TRP A 150 -12.97 -12.09 2.92
CA TRP A 150 -12.32 -11.24 1.92
C TRP A 150 -11.54 -12.03 0.86
N ARG A 151 -11.28 -13.33 1.05
CA ARG A 151 -10.49 -14.14 0.10
C ARG A 151 -11.15 -14.27 -1.29
N GLY A 152 -12.47 -14.11 -1.37
CA GLY A 152 -13.24 -14.21 -2.61
C GLY A 152 -14.32 -13.15 -2.71
N GLY A 153 -14.82 -12.90 -3.93
CA GLY A 153 -15.95 -12.01 -4.20
C GLY A 153 -15.67 -10.50 -4.07
N CYS A 154 -14.81 -10.07 -3.16
CA CYS A 154 -14.49 -8.65 -2.96
C CYS A 154 -13.36 -8.15 -3.88
N ILE A 155 -13.18 -6.83 -3.94
CA ILE A 155 -12.14 -6.17 -4.76
C ILE A 155 -10.72 -6.46 -4.25
N ILE A 156 -10.55 -6.61 -2.94
CA ILE A 156 -9.24 -6.84 -2.32
C ILE A 156 -8.83 -8.32 -2.29
N ARG A 157 -9.58 -9.20 -2.97
CA ARG A 157 -9.34 -10.64 -2.99
C ARG A 157 -7.93 -10.96 -3.49
N SER A 158 -7.26 -11.87 -2.78
CA SER A 158 -5.86 -12.23 -3.04
C SER A 158 -5.45 -13.48 -2.27
N VAL A 159 -4.40 -14.17 -2.74
CA VAL A 159 -3.79 -15.29 -2.00
C VAL A 159 -3.27 -14.84 -0.63
N PHE A 160 -2.87 -13.56 -0.54
CA PHE A 160 -2.41 -12.88 0.68
C PHE A 160 -3.41 -12.97 1.83
N LEU A 161 -4.72 -12.90 1.56
CA LEU A 161 -5.76 -12.99 2.59
C LEU A 161 -5.84 -14.39 3.21
N GLY A 162 -5.46 -15.44 2.48
CA GLY A 162 -5.30 -16.79 3.04
C GLY A 162 -4.24 -16.82 4.15
N ASN A 163 -3.14 -16.09 3.97
CA ASN A 163 -2.09 -15.99 4.99
C ASN A 163 -2.58 -15.25 6.25
N ILE A 164 -3.42 -14.22 6.08
CA ILE A 164 -4.06 -13.53 7.21
C ILE A 164 -5.02 -14.46 7.95
N THR A 165 -5.86 -15.20 7.23
CA THR A 165 -6.75 -16.21 7.83
C THR A 165 -5.93 -17.19 8.65
N HIS A 166 -4.87 -17.77 8.09
CA HIS A 166 -4.01 -18.72 8.80
C HIS A 166 -3.33 -18.11 10.04
N ALA A 167 -2.90 -16.85 9.99
CA ALA A 167 -2.30 -16.17 11.15
C ALA A 167 -3.28 -16.06 12.32
N TYR A 168 -4.53 -15.64 12.05
CA TYR A 168 -5.56 -15.56 13.10
C TYR A 168 -6.14 -16.93 13.48
N THR A 169 -6.07 -17.95 12.62
CA THR A 169 -6.38 -19.34 13.00
C THR A 169 -5.34 -19.87 14.00
N ARG A 170 -4.04 -19.60 13.77
CA ARG A 170 -2.97 -20.00 14.69
C ARG A 170 -3.05 -19.25 16.01
N ASN A 171 -3.33 -17.94 15.98
CA ASN A 171 -3.47 -17.11 17.16
C ASN A 171 -4.65 -16.14 17.00
N PRO A 172 -5.85 -16.49 17.49
CA PRO A 172 -7.01 -15.60 17.44
C PRO A 172 -6.84 -14.28 18.20
N GLN A 173 -5.91 -14.25 19.17
CA GLN A 173 -5.59 -13.10 20.00
C GLN A 173 -4.33 -12.35 19.50
N LEU A 174 -3.93 -12.57 18.25
CA LEU A 174 -2.78 -11.90 17.65
C LEU A 174 -2.95 -10.39 17.72
N SER A 175 -2.03 -9.71 18.40
CA SER A 175 -2.12 -8.27 18.61
C SER A 175 -1.75 -7.46 17.37
N ASN A 176 -0.91 -8.00 16.47
CA ASN A 176 -0.59 -7.35 15.21
C ASN A 176 -0.12 -8.39 14.20
N LEU A 177 -0.54 -8.25 12.94
CA LEU A 177 -0.11 -9.13 11.85
C LEU A 177 1.40 -9.19 11.69
N LEU A 178 2.13 -8.10 11.97
CA LEU A 178 3.59 -8.04 11.89
C LEU A 178 4.30 -8.99 12.88
N LEU A 179 3.60 -9.48 13.90
CA LEU A 179 4.16 -10.39 14.92
C LEU A 179 3.95 -11.87 14.57
N ASP A 180 3.15 -12.18 13.55
CA ASP A 180 3.03 -13.55 13.06
C ASP A 180 4.27 -13.95 12.24
N GLY A 181 4.69 -15.21 12.37
CA GLY A 181 5.93 -15.72 11.79
C GLY A 181 6.02 -15.58 10.26
N PHE A 182 4.91 -15.73 9.54
CA PHE A 182 4.90 -15.58 8.08
C PHE A 182 5.15 -14.12 7.68
N PHE A 183 4.41 -13.18 8.27
CA PHE A 183 4.52 -11.76 7.94
C PHE A 183 5.83 -11.14 8.44
N LYS A 184 6.31 -11.56 9.63
CA LYS A 184 7.63 -11.18 10.13
C LYS A 184 8.72 -11.54 9.11
N LYS A 185 8.76 -12.80 8.65
CA LYS A 185 9.75 -13.26 7.66
C LYS A 185 9.66 -12.49 6.34
N ALA A 186 8.44 -12.21 5.87
CA ALA A 186 8.21 -11.41 4.67
C ALA A 186 8.77 -9.99 4.79
N ILE A 187 8.55 -9.33 5.93
CA ILE A 187 9.08 -7.99 6.20
C ILE A 187 10.60 -8.03 6.35
N GLU A 188 11.17 -8.99 7.07
CA GLU A 188 12.63 -9.14 7.22
C GLU A 188 13.32 -9.30 5.86
N THR A 189 12.71 -10.06 4.96
CA THR A 189 13.21 -10.27 3.59
C THR A 189 13.11 -9.00 2.75
N GLY A 190 12.02 -8.23 2.89
CA GLY A 190 11.70 -7.11 2.00
C GLY A 190 12.14 -5.72 2.49
N GLN A 191 12.39 -5.52 3.78
CA GLN A 191 12.55 -4.19 4.34
C GLN A 191 13.76 -3.42 3.82
N GLU A 192 14.88 -4.09 3.49
CA GLU A 192 16.02 -3.42 2.85
C GLU A 192 15.68 -2.95 1.43
N SER A 193 15.01 -3.79 0.64
CA SER A 193 14.51 -3.44 -0.69
C SER A 193 13.56 -2.24 -0.62
N TRP A 194 12.67 -2.26 0.36
CA TRP A 194 11.72 -1.19 0.60
C TRP A 194 12.40 0.15 0.92
N ARG A 195 13.41 0.15 1.80
CA ARG A 195 14.22 1.35 2.10
C ARG A 195 14.90 1.90 0.85
N LYS A 196 15.50 1.03 0.02
CA LYS A 196 16.12 1.45 -1.24
C LYS A 196 15.12 2.15 -2.16
N VAL A 197 13.91 1.61 -2.30
CA VAL A 197 12.87 2.22 -3.14
C VAL A 197 12.44 3.59 -2.59
N VAL A 198 12.16 3.69 -1.29
CA VAL A 198 11.74 4.96 -0.67
C VAL A 198 12.85 6.01 -0.75
N ALA A 199 14.10 5.63 -0.43
CA ALA A 199 15.24 6.53 -0.49
C ALA A 199 15.47 7.08 -1.91
N ASN A 200 15.50 6.19 -2.92
CA ASN A 200 15.65 6.61 -4.31
C ASN A 200 14.48 7.49 -4.77
N ALA A 201 13.24 7.13 -4.43
CA ALA A 201 12.07 7.93 -4.80
C ALA A 201 12.15 9.36 -4.22
N VAL A 202 12.57 9.51 -2.95
CA VAL A 202 12.79 10.82 -2.32
C VAL A 202 13.89 11.61 -3.04
N VAL A 203 15.04 10.99 -3.29
CA VAL A 203 16.17 11.63 -4.01
C VAL A 203 15.79 12.07 -5.42
N TRP A 204 14.96 11.29 -6.11
CA TRP A 204 14.48 11.59 -7.46
C TRP A 204 13.24 12.49 -7.51
N GLY A 205 12.68 12.89 -6.36
CA GLY A 205 11.46 13.69 -6.31
C GLY A 205 10.21 12.96 -6.81
N ILE A 206 10.16 11.63 -6.69
CA ILE A 206 9.00 10.81 -7.06
C ILE A 206 8.12 10.60 -5.82
N PRO A 207 6.84 11.04 -5.84
CA PRO A 207 5.97 10.92 -4.68
C PRO A 207 5.56 9.47 -4.45
N VAL A 208 5.87 8.94 -3.27
CA VAL A 208 5.50 7.58 -2.84
C VAL A 208 4.82 7.56 -1.46
N PRO A 209 3.79 8.42 -1.21
CA PRO A 209 3.27 8.69 0.12
C PRO A 209 2.84 7.44 0.89
N ALA A 210 2.20 6.49 0.22
CA ALA A 210 1.79 5.23 0.84
C ALA A 210 3.00 4.36 1.25
N LEU A 211 4.01 4.23 0.39
CA LEU A 211 5.21 3.43 0.70
C LEU A 211 6.03 4.07 1.82
N SER A 212 6.19 5.39 1.82
CA SER A 212 6.94 6.11 2.85
C SER A 212 6.21 6.12 4.19
N ALA A 213 4.88 6.27 4.20
CA ALA A 213 4.08 6.24 5.43
C ALA A 213 4.06 4.85 6.08
N ALA A 214 3.98 3.77 5.29
CA ALA A 214 4.14 2.43 5.87
C ALA A 214 5.54 2.23 6.45
N LEU A 215 6.60 2.75 5.82
CA LEU A 215 7.98 2.56 6.30
C LEU A 215 8.16 3.27 7.64
N SER A 216 7.66 4.50 7.71
CA SER A 216 7.64 5.30 8.93
C SER A 216 6.84 4.63 10.04
N PHE A 217 5.67 4.06 9.72
CA PHE A 217 4.89 3.27 10.68
C PHE A 217 5.65 2.04 11.16
N TYR A 218 6.26 1.27 10.25
CA TYR A 218 7.00 0.06 10.60
C TYR A 218 8.17 0.37 11.54
N ASP A 219 8.96 1.40 11.20
CA ASP A 219 10.08 1.84 12.03
C ASP A 219 9.60 2.39 13.39
N GLY A 220 8.51 3.16 13.41
CA GLY A 220 7.89 3.63 14.64
C GLY A 220 7.40 2.48 15.53
N TYR A 221 6.68 1.52 14.94
CA TYR A 221 6.06 0.40 15.64
C TYR A 221 7.07 -0.56 16.28
N ARG A 222 8.23 -0.75 15.64
CA ARG A 222 9.30 -1.64 16.17
C ARG A 222 10.27 -0.93 17.13
N THR A 223 10.10 0.36 17.36
CA THR A 223 11.02 1.16 18.18
C THR A 223 10.49 1.24 19.61
N ALA A 224 11.28 0.75 20.57
CA ALA A 224 10.87 0.69 21.97
C ALA A 224 10.76 2.07 22.63
N ALA A 225 11.61 3.03 22.24
CA ALA A 225 11.61 4.39 22.76
C ALA A 225 11.50 5.39 21.59
N LEU A 226 10.34 6.00 21.45
CA LEU A 226 10.05 7.04 20.45
C LEU A 226 10.34 8.43 21.01
N PRO A 227 10.54 9.45 20.16
CA PRO A 227 10.80 10.83 20.60
C PRO A 227 9.57 11.56 21.17
N ALA A 228 8.55 10.83 21.65
CA ALA A 228 7.32 11.39 22.21
C ALA A 228 7.49 11.91 23.66
N ASN A 229 8.70 11.87 24.19
CA ASN A 229 9.07 12.36 25.53
C ASN A 229 9.50 13.83 25.55
N LEU A 230 9.75 14.44 24.39
CA LEU A 230 10.00 15.88 24.22
C LEU A 230 8.67 16.61 24.00
#